data_AF-A0A1S3D812-F1
#
_entry.id   AF-A0A1S3D812-F1
#
_cell.length_a   1.000
_cell.length_b   1.000
_cell.length_c   1.000
_cell.angle_alpha   90.00
_cell.angle_beta   90.00
_cell.angle_gamma   90.00
#
_symmetry.space_group_name_H-M   'P 1'
#
loop_
_entity.id
_entity.type
_entity.pdbx_description
1 polymer ?
#
loop_
_entity_poly.entity_id
_entity_poly.type
_entity_poly.pdbx_seq_one_letter_code
_entity_poly.pdbx_strand_id
1 'polypeptide(L)'
;MNSSNIHSSIRRMNVLNRVLQCRAINNNKLTLSIKYYSSNVSMHKTSAAESLRMESDVTKITIGDVTKTVKQAKNKENVPSKYLNTDALTQDWLSHLRWILQKDNMSQDVFLIGKPGSLRRSLAMSYLELTQREVEYICLSRDTTEADIKQRREIVNGTAIYYDQSAVRAAIEGRVLILEGIEKAERNVLPVLNNLLENREMHLEDGRFLVSASTYDKLLQEHGDTELSKWNLVRVSEDFRVLALGLPVPQYIGNPLDPPLRSRFQARNIPTPSYQDTLTMLTAEFPHINRDALTKLVSIERGETPASSSDRRGRQPTFSREVLQT
;
A
#
# COMPACT_ATOMS: atom_id res chain seq x y z
N MET A 1 -45.23 22.03 -17.56
CA MET A 1 -45.13 21.20 -16.33
C MET A 1 -43.99 20.22 -16.54
N ASN A 2 -42.85 20.49 -15.91
CA ASN A 2 -41.53 20.16 -16.44
C ASN A 2 -41.01 18.77 -16.03
N SER A 3 -40.78 17.93 -17.03
CA SER A 3 -40.14 16.60 -16.96
C SER A 3 -38.68 16.63 -16.46
N SER A 4 -38.04 17.79 -16.37
CA SER A 4 -36.67 17.96 -15.87
C SER A 4 -36.52 17.79 -14.35
N ASN A 5 -37.56 18.11 -13.57
CA ASN A 5 -37.54 17.96 -12.10
C ASN A 5 -37.76 16.50 -11.65
N ILE A 6 -38.39 15.69 -12.49
CA ILE A 6 -38.58 14.26 -12.24
C ILE A 6 -37.24 13.53 -12.41
N HIS A 7 -36.42 13.93 -13.38
CA HIS A 7 -35.13 13.27 -13.66
C HIS A 7 -34.05 13.53 -12.58
N SER A 8 -34.04 14.71 -11.97
CA SER A 8 -33.13 15.04 -10.85
C SER A 8 -33.56 14.37 -9.54
N SER A 9 -34.86 14.25 -9.32
CA SER A 9 -35.46 13.54 -8.17
C SER A 9 -35.23 12.03 -8.26
N ILE A 10 -35.33 11.43 -9.45
CA ILE A 10 -34.98 10.01 -9.70
C ILE A 10 -33.48 9.77 -9.47
N ARG A 11 -32.59 10.69 -9.86
CA ARG A 11 -31.15 10.57 -9.59
C ARG A 11 -30.84 10.62 -8.09
N ARG A 12 -31.48 11.53 -7.34
CA ARG A 12 -31.34 11.60 -5.86
C ARG A 12 -31.93 10.38 -5.16
N MET A 13 -33.08 9.89 -5.61
CA MET A 13 -33.72 8.67 -5.06
C MET A 13 -32.87 7.42 -5.34
N ASN A 14 -32.24 7.33 -6.52
CA ASN A 14 -31.33 6.24 -6.85
C ASN A 14 -30.02 6.31 -6.05
N VAL A 15 -29.51 7.50 -5.72
CA VAL A 15 -28.36 7.68 -4.81
C VAL A 15 -28.73 7.31 -3.37
N LEU A 16 -29.93 7.68 -2.91
CA LEU A 16 -30.45 7.27 -1.60
C LEU A 16 -30.69 5.75 -1.50
N ASN A 17 -31.26 5.12 -2.53
CA ASN A 17 -31.33 3.66 -2.61
C ASN A 17 -29.94 3.00 -2.75
N ARG A 18 -28.95 3.68 -3.36
CA ARG A 18 -27.53 3.26 -3.41
C ARG A 18 -26.85 3.28 -2.04
N VAL A 19 -27.20 4.24 -1.19
CA VAL A 19 -26.70 4.39 0.19
C VAL A 19 -27.43 3.43 1.12
N LEU A 20 -28.73 3.20 0.92
CA LEU A 20 -29.52 2.29 1.75
C LEU A 20 -29.22 0.80 1.46
N GLN A 21 -28.78 0.45 0.25
CA GLN A 21 -28.27 -0.90 -0.06
C GLN A 21 -26.87 -1.18 0.53
N CYS A 22 -26.20 -0.21 1.16
CA CYS A 22 -24.95 -0.43 1.90
C CYS A 22 -25.15 -1.19 3.22
N ARG A 23 -26.39 -1.47 3.63
CA ARG A 23 -26.72 -2.18 4.88
C ARG A 23 -26.62 -3.70 4.82
N ALA A 24 -26.02 -4.29 3.79
CA ALA A 24 -25.69 -5.71 3.79
C ALA A 24 -24.23 -5.91 4.21
N ILE A 25 -23.91 -5.55 5.46
CA ILE A 25 -22.83 -6.23 6.17
C ILE A 25 -23.42 -7.61 6.48
N ASN A 26 -23.19 -8.59 5.59
CA ASN A 26 -23.43 -9.97 5.94
C ASN A 26 -22.42 -10.30 7.05
N ASN A 27 -22.87 -10.26 8.30
CA ASN A 27 -22.16 -10.70 9.51
C ASN A 27 -21.84 -12.21 9.52
N ASN A 28 -21.75 -12.83 8.34
CA ASN A 28 -21.32 -14.19 8.06
C ASN A 28 -21.02 -14.26 6.56
N LYS A 29 -19.77 -14.05 6.13
CA LYS A 29 -19.27 -14.55 4.83
C LYS A 29 -17.77 -14.29 4.64
N LEU A 30 -17.09 -15.34 4.21
CA LEU A 30 -15.71 -15.48 3.75
C LEU A 30 -15.32 -14.57 2.57
N THR A 31 -16.02 -13.45 2.34
CA THR A 31 -15.82 -12.58 1.18
C THR A 31 -16.13 -11.12 1.51
N LEU A 32 -15.11 -10.27 1.52
CA LEU A 32 -15.25 -8.82 1.68
C LEU A 32 -15.21 -8.15 0.30
N SER A 33 -16.37 -7.78 -0.22
CA SER A 33 -16.50 -7.10 -1.52
C SER A 33 -16.73 -5.60 -1.33
N ILE A 34 -15.74 -4.79 -1.67
CA ILE A 34 -15.84 -3.33 -1.63
C ILE A 34 -16.19 -2.81 -3.03
N LYS A 35 -17.34 -2.13 -3.15
CA LYS A 35 -17.82 -1.59 -4.43
C LYS A 35 -16.99 -0.36 -4.82
N TYR A 36 -16.14 -0.55 -5.83
CA TYR A 36 -15.41 0.52 -6.53
C TYR A 36 -16.11 0.85 -7.85
N TYR A 37 -16.37 2.13 -8.12
CA TYR A 37 -17.04 2.56 -9.34
C TYR A 37 -16.06 3.31 -10.24
N SER A 38 -15.57 2.66 -11.30
CA SER A 38 -14.80 3.34 -12.36
C SER A 38 -15.72 3.69 -13.52
N SER A 39 -15.54 4.88 -14.10
CA SER A 39 -16.27 5.39 -15.27
C SER A 39 -16.07 4.60 -16.57
N ASN A 40 -15.17 3.60 -16.59
CA ASN A 40 -14.84 2.82 -17.78
C ASN A 40 -15.30 1.34 -17.73
N VAL A 41 -16.16 0.97 -16.78
CA VAL A 41 -16.71 -0.40 -16.77
C VAL A 41 -18.03 -0.42 -17.53
N SER A 42 -18.01 -0.93 -18.77
CA SER A 42 -19.23 -1.43 -19.40
C SER A 42 -19.81 -2.50 -18.48
N MET A 43 -21.10 -2.35 -18.12
CA MET A 43 -21.81 -3.37 -17.36
C MET A 43 -21.91 -4.63 -18.21
N HIS A 44 -20.94 -5.54 -18.09
CA HIS A 44 -21.20 -6.93 -18.34
C HIS A 44 -22.09 -7.42 -17.19
N LYS A 45 -23.38 -7.61 -17.51
CA LYS A 45 -24.31 -8.38 -16.68
C LYS A 45 -23.73 -9.78 -16.54
N THR A 46 -23.03 -10.06 -15.45
CA THR A 46 -22.74 -11.45 -15.08
C THR A 46 -24.02 -12.00 -14.48
N SER A 47 -24.69 -12.87 -15.23
CA SER A 47 -25.85 -13.62 -14.78
C SER A 47 -25.51 -14.36 -13.49
N ALA A 48 -26.32 -14.10 -12.47
CA ALA A 48 -26.33 -14.91 -11.27
C ALA A 48 -26.78 -16.34 -11.57
N ALA A 49 -26.32 -17.25 -10.73
CA ALA A 49 -26.58 -18.70 -10.65
C ALA A 49 -25.67 -19.57 -11.53
N GLU A 50 -24.66 -20.19 -10.91
CA GLU A 50 -24.65 -21.65 -10.79
C GLU A 50 -23.59 -22.20 -9.82
N SER A 51 -24.05 -23.23 -9.08
CA SER A 51 -23.29 -24.27 -8.37
C SER A 51 -22.46 -23.90 -7.13
N LEU A 52 -23.05 -24.21 -5.97
CA LEU A 52 -22.37 -24.54 -4.72
C LEU A 52 -21.38 -25.71 -4.93
N ARG A 53 -20.11 -25.47 -4.61
CA ARG A 53 -19.16 -26.51 -4.19
C ARG A 53 -18.48 -26.02 -2.92
N MET A 54 -18.50 -26.85 -1.87
CA MET A 54 -17.80 -26.60 -0.62
C MET A 54 -16.30 -26.70 -0.87
N GLU A 55 -15.59 -25.58 -0.83
CA GLU A 55 -14.13 -25.52 -0.77
C GLU A 55 -13.77 -24.53 0.34
N SER A 56 -13.10 -25.05 1.37
CA SER A 56 -12.38 -24.44 2.52
C SER A 56 -12.57 -22.95 2.87
N ASP A 57 -12.52 -22.64 4.18
CA ASP A 57 -12.61 -21.29 4.80
C ASP A 57 -11.58 -20.26 4.30
N VAL A 58 -11.67 -19.89 3.02
CA VAL A 58 -10.73 -19.00 2.35
C VAL A 58 -11.38 -17.62 2.26
N THR A 59 -10.91 -16.70 3.08
CA THR A 59 -11.35 -15.30 3.03
C THR A 59 -10.88 -14.65 1.72
N LYS A 60 -11.80 -14.18 0.90
CA LYS A 60 -11.50 -13.46 -0.36
C LYS A 60 -11.82 -11.98 -0.22
N ILE A 61 -10.97 -11.13 -0.77
CA ILE A 61 -11.18 -9.69 -0.81
C ILE A 61 -11.30 -9.26 -2.25
N THR A 62 -12.36 -8.52 -2.55
CA THR A 62 -12.63 -8.00 -3.89
C THR A 62 -12.78 -6.48 -3.83
N ILE A 63 -11.97 -5.77 -4.61
CA ILE A 63 -12.09 -4.31 -4.80
C ILE A 63 -12.38 -4.07 -6.28
N GLY A 64 -13.64 -3.74 -6.60
CA GLY A 64 -14.07 -3.66 -7.99
C GLY A 64 -13.98 -5.02 -8.70
N ASP A 65 -13.13 -5.12 -9.71
CA ASP A 65 -12.85 -6.30 -10.55
C ASP A 65 -11.64 -7.11 -10.07
N VAL A 66 -10.85 -6.62 -9.12
CA VAL A 66 -9.65 -7.30 -8.62
C VAL A 66 -9.98 -8.08 -7.36
N THR A 67 -9.67 -9.37 -7.35
CA THR A 67 -9.88 -10.25 -6.18
C THR A 67 -8.56 -10.86 -5.72
N LYS A 68 -8.39 -10.98 -4.40
CA LYS A 68 -7.25 -11.65 -3.77
C LYS A 68 -7.73 -12.58 -2.66
N THR A 69 -7.12 -13.75 -2.61
CA THR A 69 -7.26 -14.67 -1.49
C THR A 69 -6.38 -14.21 -0.33
N VAL A 70 -6.98 -14.07 0.85
CA VAL A 70 -6.28 -13.67 2.07
C VAL A 70 -5.74 -14.89 2.78
N LYS A 71 -4.43 -14.89 3.03
CA LYS A 71 -3.78 -15.81 3.95
C LYS A 71 -3.87 -15.22 5.35
N GLN A 72 -4.19 -16.02 6.35
CA GLN A 72 -4.21 -15.55 7.73
C GLN A 72 -2.77 -15.29 8.20
N ALA A 73 -2.54 -14.14 8.83
CA ALA A 73 -1.25 -13.82 9.46
C ALA A 73 -0.90 -14.84 10.55
N LYS A 74 0.39 -15.18 10.67
CA LYS A 74 0.90 -16.03 11.75
C LYS A 74 0.80 -15.29 13.08
N ASN A 75 1.21 -14.02 13.07
CA ASN A 75 1.32 -13.12 14.21
C ASN A 75 0.39 -11.92 13.99
N LYS A 76 -0.73 -11.89 14.69
CA LYS A 76 -1.75 -10.84 14.55
C LYS A 76 -1.25 -9.47 15.02
N GLU A 77 -0.31 -9.44 15.95
CA GLU A 77 0.32 -8.24 16.47
C GLU A 77 1.13 -7.47 15.41
N ASN A 78 1.59 -8.17 14.37
CA ASN A 78 2.33 -7.55 13.26
C ASN A 78 1.40 -7.09 12.12
N VAL A 79 0.09 -7.28 12.26
CA VAL A 79 -0.89 -6.75 11.30
C VAL A 79 -1.35 -5.37 11.79
N PRO A 80 -1.26 -4.32 10.95
CA PRO A 80 -1.79 -3.02 11.29
C PRO A 80 -3.28 -3.10 11.65
N SER A 81 -3.72 -2.30 12.61
CA SER A 81 -5.13 -2.20 13.00
C SER A 81 -5.56 -0.73 13.10
N LYS A 82 -6.85 -0.47 12.90
CA LYS A 82 -7.49 0.85 13.01
C LYS A 82 -7.14 1.85 11.91
N TYR A 83 -6.65 1.38 10.77
CA TYR A 83 -6.39 2.22 9.59
C TYR A 83 -7.57 2.21 8.61
N LEU A 84 -8.34 1.13 8.56
CA LEU A 84 -9.58 1.03 7.79
C LEU A 84 -10.76 1.60 8.57
N ASN A 85 -11.20 2.80 8.19
CA ASN A 85 -12.53 3.28 8.51
C ASN A 85 -13.44 3.12 7.29
N THR A 86 -14.23 2.04 7.26
CA THR A 86 -15.13 1.72 6.14
C THR A 86 -16.12 2.82 5.82
N ASP A 87 -16.53 3.60 6.82
CA ASP A 87 -17.51 4.68 6.67
C ASP A 87 -16.89 5.95 6.08
N ALA A 88 -15.57 6.08 6.13
CA ALA A 88 -14.82 7.21 5.61
C ALA A 88 -14.12 6.94 4.25
N LEU A 89 -14.27 5.75 3.66
CA LEU A 89 -13.55 5.39 2.42
C LEU A 89 -14.11 6.14 1.21
N THR A 90 -13.31 7.06 0.67
CA THR A 90 -13.60 7.76 -0.58
C THR A 90 -13.32 6.87 -1.79
N GLN A 91 -13.93 7.18 -2.94
CA GLN A 91 -13.69 6.41 -4.17
C GLN A 91 -12.24 6.50 -4.65
N ASP A 92 -11.59 7.64 -4.42
CA ASP A 92 -10.17 7.81 -4.71
C ASP A 92 -9.30 6.87 -3.85
N TRP A 93 -9.60 6.77 -2.55
CA TRP A 93 -8.93 5.84 -1.66
C TRP A 93 -9.09 4.38 -2.12
N LEU A 94 -10.31 4.00 -2.51
CA LEU A 94 -10.57 2.66 -3.06
C LEU A 94 -9.86 2.43 -4.38
N SER A 95 -9.75 3.45 -5.24
CA SER A 95 -8.95 3.38 -6.46
C SER A 95 -7.49 3.05 -6.14
N HIS A 96 -6.95 3.70 -5.11
CA HIS A 96 -5.60 3.50 -4.61
C HIS A 96 -5.39 2.05 -4.12
N LEU A 97 -6.24 1.59 -3.21
CA LEU A 97 -6.20 0.22 -2.69
C LEU A 97 -6.36 -0.83 -3.79
N ARG A 98 -7.30 -0.62 -4.73
CA ARG A 98 -7.52 -1.54 -5.86
C ARG A 98 -6.26 -1.79 -6.66
N TRP A 99 -5.50 -0.73 -6.99
CA TRP A 99 -4.30 -0.93 -7.80
C TRP A 99 -3.11 -1.41 -6.98
N ILE A 100 -3.03 -1.14 -5.67
CA ILE A 100 -2.05 -1.83 -4.82
C ILE A 100 -2.34 -3.34 -4.83
N LEU A 101 -3.61 -3.72 -4.67
CA LEU A 101 -4.05 -5.11 -4.74
C LEU A 101 -3.70 -5.77 -6.08
N GLN A 102 -3.94 -5.06 -7.19
CA GLN A 102 -3.60 -5.53 -8.53
C GLN A 102 -2.10 -5.80 -8.67
N LYS A 103 -1.25 -4.88 -8.17
CA LYS A 103 0.21 -5.00 -8.26
C LYS A 103 0.77 -6.09 -7.35
N ASP A 104 0.21 -6.25 -6.16
CA ASP A 104 0.59 -7.35 -5.25
C ASP A 104 0.23 -8.72 -5.85
N ASN A 105 -0.94 -8.85 -6.51
CA ASN A 105 -1.29 -10.08 -7.24
C ASN A 105 -0.33 -10.41 -8.40
N MET A 106 0.31 -9.40 -8.98
CA MET A 106 1.33 -9.57 -10.02
C MET A 106 2.74 -9.78 -9.43
N SER A 107 2.86 -9.90 -8.11
CA SER A 107 4.13 -10.03 -7.41
C SER A 107 5.09 -8.85 -7.62
N GLN A 108 4.55 -7.65 -7.82
CA GLN A 108 5.32 -6.43 -8.07
C GLN A 108 5.45 -5.57 -6.81
N ASP A 109 6.64 -5.01 -6.59
CA ASP A 109 6.88 -4.02 -5.53
C ASP A 109 6.28 -2.67 -5.92
N VAL A 110 5.75 -1.96 -4.92
CA VAL A 110 4.95 -0.75 -5.12
C VAL A 110 5.64 0.45 -4.49
N PHE A 111 5.58 1.60 -5.17
CA PHE A 111 6.09 2.87 -4.67
C PHE A 111 4.99 3.94 -4.66
N LEU A 112 4.65 4.43 -3.48
CA LEU A 112 3.63 5.46 -3.28
C LEU A 112 4.32 6.83 -3.15
N ILE A 113 4.12 7.67 -4.16
CA ILE A 113 4.69 9.01 -4.25
C ILE A 113 3.62 10.04 -3.93
N GLY A 114 3.94 11.07 -3.16
CA GLY A 114 2.97 12.12 -2.83
C GLY A 114 3.51 13.13 -1.86
N LYS A 115 2.68 14.12 -1.51
CA LYS A 115 3.05 15.17 -0.56
C LYS A 115 3.47 14.58 0.81
N PRO A 116 4.35 15.26 1.56
CA PRO A 116 4.65 14.87 2.94
C PRO A 116 3.36 14.84 3.77
N GLY A 117 3.24 13.82 4.63
CA GLY A 117 2.03 13.60 5.43
C GLY A 117 1.73 12.12 5.62
N SER A 118 0.72 11.85 6.46
CA SER A 118 0.32 10.50 6.88
C SER A 118 -0.48 9.73 5.83
N LEU A 119 -0.98 10.39 4.78
CA LEU A 119 -1.91 9.81 3.80
C LEU A 119 -1.36 8.54 3.14
N ARG A 120 -0.12 8.59 2.62
CA ARG A 120 0.55 7.46 1.95
C ARG A 120 0.76 6.28 2.89
N ARG A 121 1.21 6.56 4.12
CA ARG A 121 1.39 5.55 5.17
C ARG A 121 0.05 4.94 5.56
N SER A 122 -0.96 5.75 5.79
CA SER A 122 -2.30 5.30 6.18
C SER A 122 -2.92 4.43 5.09
N LEU A 123 -2.68 4.74 3.81
CA LEU A 123 -3.09 3.92 2.67
C LEU A 123 -2.38 2.57 2.65
N ALA A 124 -1.06 2.56 2.83
CA ALA A 124 -0.29 1.31 2.91
C ALA A 124 -0.74 0.45 4.11
N MET A 125 -0.90 1.04 5.28
CA MET A 125 -1.37 0.33 6.48
C MET A 125 -2.80 -0.17 6.33
N SER A 126 -3.70 0.62 5.73
CA SER A 126 -5.07 0.19 5.41
C SER A 126 -5.08 -1.01 4.47
N TYR A 127 -4.18 -1.03 3.49
CA TYR A 127 -4.05 -2.17 2.57
C TYR A 127 -3.61 -3.45 3.30
N LEU A 128 -2.65 -3.34 4.23
CA LEU A 128 -2.15 -4.47 5.01
C LEU A 128 -3.17 -4.97 6.03
N GLU A 129 -3.89 -4.06 6.68
CA GLU A 129 -5.03 -4.42 7.53
C GLU A 129 -6.11 -5.13 6.71
N LEU A 130 -6.41 -4.63 5.51
CA LEU A 130 -7.39 -5.23 4.61
C LEU A 130 -6.98 -6.66 4.26
N THR A 131 -5.74 -6.84 3.81
CA THR A 131 -5.23 -8.13 3.34
C THR A 131 -4.69 -9.04 4.44
N GLN A 132 -4.82 -8.64 5.71
CA GLN A 132 -4.30 -9.36 6.90
C GLN A 132 -2.84 -9.77 6.76
N ARG A 133 -2.02 -8.85 6.23
CA ARG A 133 -0.59 -9.09 6.01
C ARG A 133 0.24 -8.47 7.12
N GLU A 134 1.21 -9.24 7.58
CA GLU A 134 2.20 -8.78 8.55
C GLU A 134 3.11 -7.71 7.92
N VAL A 135 3.47 -6.71 8.72
CA VAL A 135 4.30 -5.59 8.31
C VAL A 135 5.62 -5.57 9.08
N GLU A 136 6.68 -5.20 8.37
CA GLU A 136 7.94 -4.74 8.95
C GLU A 136 8.17 -3.31 8.44
N TYR A 137 8.51 -2.39 9.33
CA TYR A 137 8.61 -0.97 8.97
C TYR A 137 10.05 -0.49 9.16
N ILE A 138 10.57 0.20 8.14
CA ILE A 138 11.87 0.87 8.19
C ILE A 138 11.69 2.33 7.79
N CYS A 139 12.14 3.24 8.65
CA CYS A 139 12.30 4.65 8.32
C CYS A 139 13.75 4.91 7.94
N LEU A 140 13.98 5.25 6.68
CA LEU A 140 15.28 5.60 6.15
C LEU A 140 15.58 7.07 6.44
N SER A 141 16.79 7.30 6.94
CA SER A 141 17.35 8.61 7.23
C SER A 141 18.80 8.65 6.76
N ARG A 142 19.43 9.81 6.88
CA ARG A 142 20.87 9.94 6.59
C ARG A 142 21.75 9.17 7.58
N ASP A 143 21.23 8.85 8.76
CA ASP A 143 21.96 8.11 9.78
C ASP A 143 21.69 6.59 9.71
N THR A 144 20.82 6.14 8.80
CA THR A 144 20.51 4.73 8.63
C THR A 144 21.71 4.00 8.02
N THR A 145 22.13 2.93 8.67
CA THR A 145 23.27 2.11 8.26
C THR A 145 22.83 0.77 7.69
N GLU A 146 23.76 0.03 7.07
CA GLU A 146 23.47 -1.34 6.61
C GLU A 146 23.05 -2.27 7.77
N ALA A 147 23.58 -2.06 8.97
CA ALA A 147 23.26 -2.85 10.15
C ALA A 147 21.79 -2.71 10.58
N ASP A 148 21.17 -1.55 10.33
CA ASP A 148 19.74 -1.31 10.63
C ASP A 148 18.79 -2.01 9.65
N ILE A 149 19.32 -2.51 8.52
CA ILE A 149 18.55 -3.17 7.45
C ILE A 149 18.82 -4.67 7.46
N LYS A 150 20.09 -5.06 7.58
CA LYS A 150 20.55 -6.45 7.58
C LYS A 150 20.46 -7.05 8.98
N GLN A 151 21.51 -6.86 9.77
CA GLN A 151 21.71 -7.48 11.06
C GLN A 151 22.44 -6.52 11.97
N ARG A 152 22.06 -6.55 13.25
CA ARG A 152 22.77 -5.83 14.30
C ARG A 152 23.55 -6.84 15.12
N ARG A 153 24.86 -6.63 15.22
CA ARG A 153 25.74 -7.40 16.10
C ARG A 153 25.70 -6.82 17.51
N GLU A 154 25.38 -7.64 18.50
CA GLU A 154 25.39 -7.27 19.92
C GLU A 154 26.25 -8.25 20.70
N ILE A 155 26.92 -7.75 21.74
CA ILE A 155 27.75 -8.59 22.62
C ILE A 155 26.93 -8.89 23.87
N VAL A 156 26.55 -10.14 24.04
CA VAL A 156 25.82 -10.62 25.22
C VAL A 156 26.72 -11.63 25.93
N ASN A 157 27.04 -11.38 27.20
CA ASN A 157 27.87 -12.26 28.02
C ASN A 157 29.22 -12.65 27.35
N GLY A 158 29.86 -11.69 26.67
CA GLY A 158 31.14 -11.91 25.98
C GLY A 158 31.05 -12.64 24.64
N THR A 159 29.85 -13.03 24.19
CA THR A 159 29.61 -13.67 22.89
C THR A 159 28.92 -12.69 21.95
N ALA A 160 29.37 -12.65 20.68
CA ALA A 160 28.70 -11.87 19.65
C ALA A 160 27.46 -12.61 19.14
N ILE A 161 26.30 -11.99 19.26
CA ILE A 161 25.01 -12.46 18.75
C ILE A 161 24.57 -11.52 17.63
N TYR A 162 24.05 -12.08 16.55
CA TYR A 162 23.53 -11.34 15.41
C TYR A 162 22.00 -11.35 15.46
N TYR A 163 21.40 -10.16 15.42
CA TYR A 163 19.95 -9.99 15.42
C TYR A 163 19.46 -9.53 14.05
N ASP A 164 18.60 -10.34 13.44
CA ASP A 164 17.94 -10.04 12.17
C ASP A 164 17.07 -8.79 12.29
N GLN A 165 17.35 -7.81 11.44
CA GLN A 165 16.57 -6.58 11.36
C GLN A 165 15.37 -6.73 10.43
N SER A 166 14.58 -5.66 10.35
CA SER A 166 13.27 -5.62 9.70
C SER A 166 13.28 -6.14 8.25
N ALA A 167 14.31 -5.87 7.43
CA ALA A 167 14.33 -6.33 6.04
C ALA A 167 14.58 -7.84 5.92
N VAL A 168 15.49 -8.37 6.75
CA VAL A 168 15.79 -9.81 6.79
C VAL A 168 14.59 -10.59 7.31
N ARG A 169 13.99 -10.15 8.42
CA ARG A 169 12.77 -10.78 8.96
C ARG A 169 11.63 -10.76 7.95
N ALA A 170 11.43 -9.64 7.25
CA ALA A 170 10.40 -9.54 6.24
C ALA A 170 10.63 -10.52 5.07
N ALA A 171 11.87 -10.63 4.60
CA ALA A 171 12.25 -11.52 3.51
C ALA A 171 12.05 -13.00 3.87
N ILE A 172 12.50 -13.42 5.06
CA ILE A 172 12.39 -14.81 5.53
C ILE A 172 10.93 -15.18 5.80
N GLU A 173 10.19 -14.33 6.53
CA GLU A 173 8.83 -14.65 6.96
C GLU A 173 7.75 -14.36 5.90
N GLY A 174 8.10 -13.68 4.80
CA GLY A 174 7.14 -13.29 3.75
C GLY A 174 6.24 -12.12 4.13
N ARG A 175 6.72 -11.25 5.03
CA ARG A 175 6.02 -10.03 5.45
C ARG A 175 6.12 -8.96 4.38
N VAL A 176 5.32 -7.91 4.52
CA VAL A 176 5.45 -6.71 3.70
C VAL A 176 6.40 -5.74 4.38
N LEU A 177 7.48 -5.36 3.67
CA LEU A 177 8.42 -4.36 4.13
C LEU A 177 7.96 -2.97 3.68
N ILE A 178 7.65 -2.09 4.62
CA ILE A 178 7.43 -0.68 4.35
C ILE A 178 8.76 0.06 4.44
N LEU A 179 9.18 0.65 3.32
CA LEU A 179 10.36 1.51 3.25
C LEU A 179 9.92 2.97 3.16
N GLU A 180 10.10 3.74 4.23
CA GLU A 180 9.77 5.16 4.23
C GLU A 180 11.02 6.03 4.14
N GLY A 181 10.99 7.05 3.30
CA GLY A 181 12.08 8.04 3.23
C GLY A 181 13.26 7.57 2.36
N ILE A 182 12.99 6.78 1.32
CA ILE A 182 14.03 6.30 0.39
C ILE A 182 14.82 7.45 -0.26
N GLU A 183 14.21 8.63 -0.40
CA GLU A 183 14.87 9.84 -0.88
C GLU A 183 15.91 10.41 0.10
N LYS A 184 15.92 9.95 1.36
CA LYS A 184 16.83 10.40 2.42
C LYS A 184 17.89 9.38 2.77
N ALA A 185 17.85 8.19 2.16
CA ALA A 185 18.79 7.13 2.42
C ALA A 185 20.21 7.55 2.00
N GLU A 186 21.19 7.15 2.79
CA GLU A 186 22.60 7.30 2.46
C GLU A 186 23.02 6.37 1.31
N ARG A 187 24.09 6.74 0.61
CA ARG A 187 24.53 6.05 -0.61
C ARG A 187 25.01 4.63 -0.36
N ASN A 188 25.54 4.35 0.83
CA ASN A 188 25.99 3.02 1.24
C ASN A 188 24.83 2.01 1.41
N VAL A 189 23.64 2.49 1.74
CA VAL A 189 22.46 1.65 1.97
C VAL A 189 21.76 1.25 0.65
N LEU A 190 21.81 2.11 -0.37
CA LEU A 190 21.10 1.89 -1.63
C LEU A 190 21.49 0.59 -2.36
N PRO A 191 22.78 0.18 -2.44
CA PRO A 191 23.16 -1.10 -3.06
C PRO A 191 22.53 -2.31 -2.37
N VAL A 192 22.46 -2.30 -1.03
CA VAL A 192 21.86 -3.38 -0.25
C VAL A 192 20.38 -3.50 -0.56
N LEU A 193 19.66 -2.38 -0.58
CA LEU A 193 18.24 -2.36 -0.93
C LEU A 193 18.01 -2.75 -2.39
N ASN A 194 18.86 -2.29 -3.31
CA ASN A 194 18.75 -2.61 -4.72
C ASN A 194 18.86 -4.12 -4.95
N ASN A 195 19.85 -4.79 -4.37
CA ASN A 195 20.03 -6.24 -4.50
C ASN A 195 18.85 -7.03 -3.93
N LEU A 196 18.32 -6.60 -2.78
CA LEU A 196 17.13 -7.20 -2.17
C LEU A 196 15.87 -7.01 -3.04
N LEU A 197 15.73 -5.87 -3.71
CA LEU A 197 14.59 -5.57 -4.59
C LEU A 197 14.71 -6.28 -5.94
N GLU A 198 15.93 -6.40 -6.46
CA GLU A 198 16.23 -7.00 -7.75
C GLU A 198 16.19 -8.52 -7.72
N ASN A 199 17.05 -9.14 -6.92
CA ASN A 199 17.25 -10.60 -6.95
C ASN A 199 16.66 -11.31 -5.74
N ARG A 200 16.12 -10.56 -4.75
CA ARG A 200 15.81 -11.10 -3.42
C ARG A 200 17.05 -11.73 -2.76
N GLU A 201 18.19 -11.09 -2.97
CA GLU A 201 19.48 -11.56 -2.46
C GLU A 201 20.08 -10.58 -1.46
N MET A 202 20.71 -11.12 -0.42
CA MET A 202 21.36 -10.32 0.62
C MET A 202 22.38 -11.17 1.39
N HIS A 203 23.60 -10.64 1.49
CA HIS A 203 24.64 -11.19 2.37
C HIS A 203 24.42 -10.72 3.81
N LEU A 204 24.40 -11.69 4.73
CA LEU A 204 24.28 -11.48 6.17
C LEU A 204 25.67 -11.57 6.83
N GLU A 205 25.84 -10.90 7.98
CA GLU A 205 27.13 -10.82 8.67
C GLU A 205 27.48 -12.11 9.42
N ASP A 206 26.48 -12.93 9.73
CA ASP A 206 26.64 -14.26 10.32
C ASP A 206 27.05 -15.34 9.30
N GLY A 207 27.24 -14.98 8.02
CA GLY A 207 27.63 -15.88 6.95
C GLY A 207 26.45 -16.52 6.20
N ARG A 208 25.20 -16.24 6.59
CA ARG A 208 24.02 -16.65 5.82
C ARG A 208 23.91 -15.83 4.52
N PHE A 209 23.34 -16.44 3.49
CA PHE A 209 23.06 -15.78 2.23
C PHE A 209 21.60 -15.97 1.84
N LEU A 210 20.85 -14.86 1.78
CA LEU A 210 19.48 -14.86 1.30
C LEU A 210 19.47 -15.03 -0.21
N VAL A 211 18.62 -15.92 -0.70
CA VAL A 211 18.42 -16.20 -2.13
C VAL A 211 16.93 -16.26 -2.45
N SER A 212 16.58 -15.93 -3.70
CA SER A 212 15.19 -16.02 -4.16
C SER A 212 14.61 -17.42 -3.96
N ALA A 213 13.32 -17.50 -3.66
CA ALA A 213 12.55 -18.75 -3.62
C ALA A 213 12.86 -19.67 -4.82
N SER A 214 12.78 -19.11 -6.03
CA SER A 214 13.02 -19.86 -7.27
C SER A 214 14.45 -20.36 -7.43
N THR A 215 15.44 -19.62 -6.93
CA THR A 215 16.85 -20.03 -6.99
C THR A 215 17.11 -21.12 -5.96
N TYR A 216 16.61 -20.94 -4.74
CA TYR A 216 16.75 -21.91 -3.66
C TYR A 216 16.14 -23.26 -4.03
N ASP A 217 14.92 -23.27 -4.58
CA ASP A 217 14.22 -24.51 -4.92
C ASP A 217 14.91 -25.29 -6.04
N LYS A 218 15.54 -24.59 -6.99
CA LYS A 218 16.38 -25.22 -8.04
C LYS A 218 17.62 -25.85 -7.45
N LEU A 219 18.36 -25.11 -6.63
CA LEU A 219 19.55 -25.63 -5.97
C LEU A 219 19.22 -26.82 -5.06
N LEU A 220 18.08 -26.77 -4.37
CA LEU A 220 17.62 -27.88 -3.52
C LEU A 220 17.39 -29.16 -4.33
N GLN A 221 16.88 -29.05 -5.56
CA GLN A 221 16.69 -30.19 -6.47
C GLN A 221 18.02 -30.74 -7.01
N GLU A 222 19.00 -29.88 -7.28
CA GLU A 222 20.29 -30.26 -7.87
C GLU A 222 21.28 -30.84 -6.85
N HIS A 223 21.36 -30.23 -5.66
CA HIS A 223 22.43 -30.43 -4.68
C HIS A 223 21.94 -31.05 -3.36
N GLY A 224 20.64 -30.97 -3.09
CA GLY A 224 20.02 -31.48 -1.86
C GLY A 224 20.30 -30.61 -0.61
N ASP A 225 19.48 -30.80 0.41
CA ASP A 225 19.42 -29.94 1.61
C ASP A 225 20.75 -29.85 2.38
N THR A 226 21.54 -30.92 2.37
CA THR A 226 22.82 -30.99 3.07
C THR A 226 23.88 -30.08 2.47
N GLU A 227 23.90 -29.90 1.15
CA GLU A 227 24.86 -29.00 0.49
C GLU A 227 24.44 -27.55 0.67
N LEU A 228 23.15 -27.26 0.56
CA LEU A 228 22.59 -25.92 0.78
C LEU A 228 22.85 -25.42 2.21
N SER A 229 22.73 -26.31 3.19
CA SER A 229 23.05 -26.02 4.59
C SER A 229 24.53 -25.71 4.78
N LYS A 230 25.45 -26.38 4.06
CA LYS A 230 26.89 -26.07 4.10
C LYS A 230 27.20 -24.69 3.52
N TRP A 231 26.42 -24.25 2.53
CA TRP A 231 26.53 -22.92 1.93
C TRP A 231 25.80 -21.82 2.74
N ASN A 232 25.12 -22.19 3.84
CA ASN A 232 24.31 -21.29 4.66
C ASN A 232 23.28 -20.49 3.84
N LEU A 233 22.67 -21.13 2.84
CA LEU A 233 21.64 -20.49 2.02
C LEU A 233 20.32 -20.40 2.79
N VAL A 234 19.67 -19.26 2.69
CA VAL A 234 18.36 -19.00 3.29
C VAL A 234 17.37 -18.64 2.20
N ARG A 235 16.28 -19.39 2.11
CA ARG A 235 15.21 -19.15 1.15
C ARG A 235 14.42 -17.88 1.52
N VAL A 236 14.33 -16.93 0.61
CA VAL A 236 13.39 -15.80 0.71
C VAL A 236 11.98 -16.28 0.36
N SER A 237 10.98 -15.82 1.12
CA SER A 237 9.59 -16.17 0.88
C SER A 237 9.05 -15.55 -0.41
N GLU A 238 8.25 -16.31 -1.16
CA GLU A 238 7.55 -15.82 -2.36
C GLU A 238 6.52 -14.74 -2.05
N ASP A 239 6.01 -14.73 -0.82
CA ASP A 239 5.07 -13.73 -0.35
C ASP A 239 5.77 -12.41 -0.01
N PHE A 240 7.10 -12.35 0.14
CA PHE A 240 7.81 -11.11 0.48
C PHE A 240 7.54 -9.99 -0.54
N ARG A 241 7.07 -8.82 -0.07
CA ARG A 241 6.81 -7.64 -0.92
C ARG A 241 7.33 -6.38 -0.28
N VAL A 242 7.66 -5.40 -1.10
CA VAL A 242 8.08 -4.08 -0.64
C VAL A 242 7.05 -3.00 -1.03
N LEU A 243 6.66 -2.20 -0.03
CA LEU A 243 5.86 -0.99 -0.18
C LEU A 243 6.72 0.21 0.19
N ALA A 244 7.28 0.89 -0.81
CA ALA A 244 8.06 2.10 -0.59
C ALA A 244 7.15 3.34 -0.52
N LEU A 245 7.46 4.27 0.37
CA LEU A 245 6.81 5.55 0.56
C LEU A 245 7.85 6.66 0.34
N GLY A 246 7.66 7.49 -0.67
CA GLY A 246 8.65 8.51 -1.03
C GLY A 246 8.05 9.82 -1.48
N LEU A 247 8.87 10.87 -1.40
CA LEU A 247 8.49 12.22 -1.80
C LEU A 247 8.81 12.47 -3.28
N PRO A 248 8.03 13.31 -3.98
CA PRO A 248 8.44 13.78 -5.30
C PRO A 248 9.63 14.74 -5.15
N VAL A 249 10.80 14.32 -5.63
CA VAL A 249 12.02 15.13 -5.73
C VAL A 249 12.13 15.64 -7.18
N PRO A 250 12.47 16.92 -7.44
CA PRO A 250 13.05 17.93 -6.55
C PRO A 250 12.03 18.82 -5.80
N GLN A 251 10.72 18.54 -5.87
CA GLN A 251 9.72 19.37 -5.21
C GLN A 251 9.90 19.43 -3.68
N TYR A 252 10.38 18.35 -3.08
CA TYR A 252 10.74 18.27 -1.66
C TYR A 252 12.22 17.93 -1.47
N ILE A 253 12.74 18.24 -0.28
CA ILE A 253 14.12 17.94 0.10
C ILE A 253 14.34 16.43 0.08
N GLY A 254 15.32 16.00 -0.71
CA GLY A 254 15.74 14.61 -0.85
C GLY A 254 16.62 14.43 -2.07
N ASN A 255 17.21 13.25 -2.18
CA ASN A 255 17.93 12.81 -3.35
C ASN A 255 16.96 12.15 -4.33
N PRO A 256 17.03 12.48 -5.64
CA PRO A 256 16.24 11.76 -6.62
C PRO A 256 16.67 10.29 -6.64
N LEU A 257 15.70 9.40 -6.81
CA LEU A 257 15.97 7.97 -6.93
C LEU A 257 16.77 7.68 -8.20
N ASP A 258 17.86 6.94 -8.04
CA ASP A 258 18.66 6.44 -9.15
C ASP A 258 17.79 5.62 -10.11
N PRO A 259 18.00 5.73 -11.44
CA PRO A 259 17.21 5.00 -12.43
C PRO A 259 17.09 3.49 -12.18
N PRO A 260 18.15 2.75 -11.77
CA PRO A 260 18.05 1.30 -11.52
C PRO A 260 17.12 0.95 -10.37
N LEU A 261 17.11 1.74 -9.30
CA LEU A 261 16.26 1.52 -8.13
C LEU A 261 14.82 1.94 -8.43
N ARG A 262 14.65 3.06 -9.15
CA ARG A 262 13.35 3.58 -9.56
C ARG A 262 12.58 2.59 -10.45
N SER A 263 13.26 1.91 -11.37
CA SER A 263 12.63 0.97 -12.31
C SER A 263 12.13 -0.32 -11.66
N ARG A 264 12.59 -0.66 -10.44
CA ARG A 264 12.12 -1.83 -9.68
C ARG A 264 10.71 -1.67 -9.15
N PHE A 265 10.27 -0.43 -8.98
CA PHE A 265 8.97 -0.15 -8.40
C PHE A 265 7.91 0.14 -9.44
N GLN A 266 6.69 -0.29 -9.13
CA GLN A 266 5.49 0.23 -9.76
C GLN A 266 5.08 1.48 -9.00
N ALA A 267 5.27 2.65 -9.60
CA ALA A 267 4.99 3.92 -8.95
C ALA A 267 3.52 4.33 -9.09
N ARG A 268 2.95 4.90 -8.03
CA ARG A 268 1.67 5.59 -8.06
C ARG A 268 1.71 6.90 -7.30
N ASN A 269 1.28 7.95 -7.98
CA ASN A 269 1.08 9.25 -7.36
C ASN A 269 -0.21 9.26 -6.51
N ILE A 270 -0.09 9.72 -5.27
CA ILE A 270 -1.16 9.89 -4.30
C ILE A 270 -1.36 11.40 -4.13
N PRO A 271 -2.35 11.99 -4.82
CA PRO A 271 -2.63 13.41 -4.69
C PRO A 271 -3.20 13.73 -3.30
N THR A 272 -3.13 15.00 -2.92
CA THR A 272 -3.95 15.47 -1.80
C THR A 272 -5.42 15.28 -2.13
N PRO A 273 -6.24 14.76 -1.20
CA PRO A 273 -7.68 14.60 -1.40
C PRO A 273 -8.35 15.91 -1.85
N SER A 274 -9.56 15.85 -2.40
CA SER A 274 -10.34 17.07 -2.71
C SER A 274 -10.90 17.71 -1.43
N TYR A 275 -11.35 18.97 -1.50
CA TYR A 275 -12.01 19.64 -0.38
C TYR A 275 -13.19 18.82 0.17
N GLN A 276 -14.03 18.34 -0.73
CA GLN A 276 -15.19 17.56 -0.38
C GLN A 276 -14.83 16.22 0.26
N ASP A 277 -13.79 15.55 -0.25
CA ASP A 277 -13.30 14.29 0.30
C ASP A 277 -12.71 14.48 1.69
N THR A 278 -11.88 15.50 1.89
CA THR A 278 -11.33 15.83 3.21
C THR A 278 -12.44 16.10 4.22
N LEU A 279 -13.43 16.92 3.86
CA LEU A 279 -14.56 17.21 4.74
C LEU A 279 -15.37 15.95 5.06
N THR A 280 -15.59 15.09 4.07
CA THR A 280 -16.32 13.82 4.26
C THR A 280 -15.57 12.88 5.20
N MET A 281 -14.26 12.71 5.01
CA MET A 281 -13.41 11.90 5.89
C MET A 281 -13.41 12.44 7.32
N LEU A 282 -13.20 13.75 7.51
CA LEU A 282 -13.20 14.37 8.84
C LEU A 282 -14.57 14.30 9.53
N THR A 283 -15.66 14.44 8.78
CA THR A 283 -17.01 14.32 9.35
C THR A 283 -17.30 12.89 9.81
N ALA A 284 -16.80 11.90 9.07
CA ALA A 284 -16.92 10.48 9.44
C ALA A 284 -16.04 10.11 10.63
N GLU A 285 -14.84 10.68 10.72
CA GLU A 285 -13.91 10.44 11.83
C GLU A 285 -14.31 11.17 13.11
N PHE A 286 -14.86 12.38 13.00
CA PHE A 286 -15.26 13.23 14.13
C PHE A 286 -16.76 13.59 14.07
N PRO A 287 -17.67 12.63 14.25
CA PRO A 287 -19.12 12.86 14.12
C PRO A 287 -19.68 13.80 15.19
N HIS A 288 -18.96 13.97 16.31
CA HIS A 288 -19.37 14.83 17.43
C HIS A 288 -19.03 16.32 17.22
N ILE A 289 -18.21 16.65 16.22
CA ILE A 289 -17.76 18.03 15.97
C ILE A 289 -18.73 18.72 15.01
N ASN A 290 -19.04 19.98 15.27
CA ASN A 290 -19.88 20.78 14.37
C ASN A 290 -19.23 20.88 12.98
N ARG A 291 -20.01 20.53 11.94
CA ARG A 291 -19.60 20.58 10.54
C ARG A 291 -19.07 21.95 10.12
N ASP A 292 -19.58 23.05 10.66
CA ASP A 292 -19.11 24.40 10.35
C ASP A 292 -17.69 24.63 10.85
N ALA A 293 -17.34 24.06 12.01
CA ALA A 293 -15.98 24.12 12.54
C ALA A 293 -15.02 23.31 11.66
N LEU A 294 -15.42 22.10 11.23
CA LEU A 294 -14.63 21.28 10.30
C LEU A 294 -14.44 21.99 8.95
N THR A 295 -15.51 22.59 8.41
CA THR A 295 -15.48 23.36 7.16
C THR A 295 -14.46 24.50 7.24
N LYS A 296 -14.45 25.23 8.36
CA LYS A 296 -13.46 26.30 8.63
C LYS A 296 -12.04 25.75 8.72
N LEU A 297 -11.81 24.65 9.44
CA LEU A 297 -10.49 24.02 9.55
C LEU A 297 -9.94 23.59 8.19
N VAL A 298 -10.75 22.92 7.36
CA VAL A 298 -10.35 22.50 6.01
C VAL A 298 -10.04 23.71 5.12
N SER A 299 -10.79 24.80 5.27
CA SER A 299 -10.55 26.04 4.52
C SER A 299 -9.22 26.70 4.89
N ILE A 300 -8.85 26.65 6.19
CA ILE A 300 -7.56 27.16 6.69
C ILE A 300 -6.40 26.30 6.19
N GLU A 301 -6.51 24.97 6.28
CA GLU A 301 -5.45 24.04 5.84
C GLU A 301 -5.10 24.21 4.36
N ARG A 302 -6.10 24.46 3.50
CA ARG A 302 -5.89 24.71 2.08
C ARG A 302 -5.47 26.13 1.74
N GLY A 303 -5.61 27.07 2.67
CA GLY A 303 -5.47 28.50 2.38
C GLY A 303 -6.55 29.05 1.43
N GLU A 304 -7.68 28.35 1.30
CA GLU A 304 -8.84 28.75 0.50
C GLU A 304 -9.90 29.32 1.44
N THR A 305 -10.11 30.64 1.46
CA THR A 305 -11.27 31.19 2.16
C THR A 305 -12.56 30.68 1.51
N PRO A 306 -13.60 30.29 2.27
CA PRO A 306 -14.84 29.73 1.73
C PRO A 306 -15.70 30.73 0.92
N ALA A 307 -15.13 31.88 0.54
CA ALA A 307 -15.81 32.98 -0.15
C ALA A 307 -14.88 33.67 -1.17
N SER A 308 -14.34 32.93 -2.13
CA SER A 308 -13.78 33.52 -3.37
C SER A 308 -13.71 32.50 -4.51
N SER A 309 -14.85 31.88 -4.85
CA SER A 309 -15.03 31.09 -6.07
C SER A 309 -15.28 31.95 -7.32
N SER A 310 -14.65 33.11 -7.41
CA SER A 310 -14.57 33.90 -8.64
C SER A 310 -13.23 34.62 -8.63
N ASP A 311 -12.39 34.24 -9.57
CA ASP A 311 -11.15 34.95 -9.94
C ASP A 311 -9.86 34.54 -9.20
N ARG A 312 -9.39 33.31 -9.45
CA ARG A 312 -7.96 33.01 -9.63
C ARG A 312 -7.76 31.97 -10.73
N ARG A 313 -7.93 32.40 -11.99
CA ARG A 313 -7.22 31.78 -13.11
C ARG A 313 -5.77 32.29 -13.07
N GLY A 314 -4.82 31.44 -12.67
CA GLY A 314 -3.41 31.76 -12.85
C GLY A 314 -2.47 31.01 -11.91
N ARG A 315 -1.61 30.18 -12.49
CA ARG A 315 -0.52 29.40 -11.89
C ARG A 315 -0.91 28.12 -11.14
N GLN A 316 -1.46 27.17 -11.88
CA GLN A 316 -0.83 25.86 -11.85
C GLN A 316 0.36 25.90 -12.80
N PRO A 317 1.55 25.38 -12.45
CA PRO A 317 2.52 25.01 -13.48
C PRO A 317 1.92 23.84 -14.25
N THR A 318 1.33 24.14 -15.40
CA THR A 318 1.02 23.17 -16.44
C THR A 318 2.35 22.66 -16.98
N PHE A 319 2.68 21.38 -16.85
CA PHE A 319 3.56 20.74 -17.83
C PHE A 319 3.18 19.28 -18.09
N SER A 320 2.76 19.10 -19.34
CA SER A 320 3.00 18.04 -20.31
C SER A 320 3.34 16.63 -19.83
N ARG A 321 2.54 15.72 -20.37
CA ARG A 321 2.49 14.26 -20.17
C ARG A 321 3.67 13.49 -20.77
N GLU A 322 4.85 14.10 -20.96
CA GLU A 322 5.92 13.54 -21.80
C GLU A 322 7.17 13.01 -21.08
N VAL A 323 7.23 12.98 -19.74
CA VAL A 323 8.44 12.50 -19.03
C VAL A 323 8.29 11.07 -18.47
N LEU A 324 7.45 10.23 -19.08
CA LEU A 324 7.33 8.81 -18.70
C LEU A 324 7.71 7.82 -19.82
N GLN A 325 8.35 8.29 -20.89
CA GLN A 325 9.03 7.44 -21.85
C GLN A 325 10.43 7.99 -22.12
N THR A 326 11.41 7.46 -21.40
CA THR A 326 12.76 7.15 -21.91
C THR A 326 13.48 6.26 -20.91
#